data_AF-A0A7W0S0W6-F1
#
_entry.id   AF-A0A7W0S0W6-F1
#
_cell.length_a   1.000
_cell.length_b   1.000
_cell.length_c   1.000
_cell.angle_alpha   90.00
_cell.angle_beta   90.00
_cell.angle_gamma   90.00
#
_symmetry.space_group_name_H-M   'P 1'
#
loop_
_entity.id
_entity.type
_entity.pdbx_description
1 polymer ?
#
loop_
_entity_poly.entity_id
_entity_poly.type
_entity_poly.pdbx_seq_one_letter_code
_entity_poly.pdbx_strand_id
1 'polypeptide(L)'
;TGGEPALYLGQSIADANPIWVMEFWNRSLRHIGSLDSTAPAPGPVVTPTPDGPDGSVTNDPGVRWVVAEGGVDVAGRLVEQTGAWRLIRLDGPLRLRSAVTGIYPDGWMGAASAYSRFRAEPARGGFMRVTVGRTAWGGPDVESRVTIRVGSIRIVSFRQPQIGRRVAVCRWTAHSRIQKEFRIPVSGPPVRVETTVDPTFSPTQFGEGDLRQLGVQVNYEYVPGRRATLTAGCV
;
A
#
# COMPACT_ATOMS: atom_id res chain seq x y z
N THR A 1 22.55 -6.84 -9.86
CA THR A 1 21.96 -8.10 -10.34
C THR A 1 22.93 -9.02 -11.07
N GLY A 2 24.13 -8.55 -11.48
CA GLY A 2 25.06 -9.38 -12.26
C GLY A 2 24.57 -9.67 -13.69
N GLY A 3 23.68 -8.83 -14.24
CA GLY A 3 23.07 -9.02 -15.56
C GLY A 3 21.79 -9.85 -15.57
N GLU A 4 21.43 -10.50 -14.46
CA GLU A 4 20.22 -11.32 -14.37
C GLU A 4 18.91 -10.53 -14.60
N PRO A 5 17.86 -11.16 -15.15
CA PRO A 5 16.54 -10.55 -15.30
C PRO A 5 15.94 -10.05 -13.98
N ALA A 6 15.30 -8.89 -14.04
CA ALA A 6 14.64 -8.21 -12.94
C ALA A 6 13.24 -7.73 -13.33
N LEU A 7 12.37 -7.63 -12.33
CA LEU A 7 11.03 -7.08 -12.41
C LEU A 7 10.99 -5.71 -11.73
N TYR A 8 10.43 -4.69 -12.39
CA TYR A 8 9.90 -3.52 -11.69
C TYR A 8 8.50 -3.83 -11.18
N LEU A 9 8.21 -3.56 -9.91
CA LEU A 9 6.88 -3.75 -9.34
C LEU A 9 6.45 -2.51 -8.55
N GLY A 10 5.39 -1.86 -9.02
CA GLY A 10 4.82 -0.68 -8.38
C GLY A 10 3.29 -0.74 -8.33
N GLN A 11 2.71 0.41 -8.04
CA GLN A 11 1.27 0.64 -8.02
C GLN A 11 1.00 2.14 -7.95
N SER A 12 -0.19 2.57 -8.35
CA SER A 12 -0.59 3.98 -8.39
C SER A 12 0.43 4.83 -9.14
N ILE A 13 1.01 4.26 -10.20
CA ILE A 13 2.04 4.89 -11.03
C ILE A 13 1.37 6.02 -11.81
N ALA A 14 1.71 7.26 -11.45
CA ALA A 14 1.19 8.47 -12.08
C ALA A 14 2.16 9.07 -13.10
N ASP A 15 3.47 8.92 -12.88
CA ASP A 15 4.53 9.34 -13.79
C ASP A 15 5.35 8.12 -14.23
N ALA A 16 5.27 7.80 -15.52
CA ALA A 16 5.97 6.67 -16.11
C ALA A 16 7.43 6.99 -16.49
N ASN A 17 7.80 8.27 -16.58
CA ASN A 17 9.11 8.67 -17.10
C ASN A 17 10.29 8.07 -16.32
N PRO A 18 10.30 8.07 -14.96
CA PRO A 18 11.40 7.46 -14.21
C PRO A 18 11.55 5.96 -14.50
N ILE A 19 10.43 5.26 -14.75
CA ILE A 19 10.42 3.83 -15.07
C ILE A 19 11.00 3.59 -16.46
N TRP A 20 10.58 4.38 -17.46
CA TRP A 20 11.10 4.27 -18.82
C TRP A 20 12.59 4.57 -18.92
N VAL A 21 13.07 5.60 -18.22
CA VAL A 21 14.50 5.90 -18.17
C VAL A 21 15.27 4.75 -17.55
N MET A 22 14.74 4.15 -16.47
CA MET A 22 15.34 2.99 -15.84
C MET A 22 15.35 1.78 -16.78
N GLU A 23 14.24 1.47 -17.46
CA GLU A 23 14.15 0.37 -18.44
C GLU A 23 15.14 0.56 -19.59
N PHE A 24 15.23 1.77 -20.13
CA PHE A 24 16.12 2.10 -21.25
C PHE A 24 17.59 1.86 -20.92
N TRP A 25 18.05 2.31 -19.74
CA TRP A 25 19.45 2.20 -19.35
C TRP A 25 19.80 0.87 -18.67
N ASN A 26 18.82 0.14 -18.14
CA ASN A 26 19.04 -1.10 -17.39
C ASN A 26 18.54 -2.33 -18.16
N ARG A 27 19.45 -2.96 -18.92
CA ARG A 27 19.16 -4.18 -19.69
C ARG A 27 18.71 -5.38 -18.83
N SER A 28 18.92 -5.35 -17.51
CA SER A 28 18.40 -6.38 -16.61
C SER A 28 16.91 -6.24 -16.35
N LEU A 29 16.31 -5.06 -16.53
CA LEU A 29 14.87 -4.87 -16.35
C LEU A 29 14.14 -5.49 -17.54
N ARG A 30 13.55 -6.67 -17.34
CA ARG A 30 12.86 -7.44 -18.39
C ARG A 30 11.35 -7.43 -18.27
N HIS A 31 10.86 -7.05 -17.10
CA HIS A 31 9.44 -7.03 -16.79
C HIS A 31 9.11 -5.74 -16.05
N ILE A 32 8.01 -5.12 -16.43
CA ILE A 32 7.40 -4.01 -15.70
C ILE A 32 6.03 -4.48 -15.26
N GLY A 33 5.72 -4.32 -13.98
CA GLY A 33 4.45 -4.75 -13.44
C GLY A 33 3.88 -3.83 -12.40
N SER A 34 2.57 -3.98 -12.20
CA SER A 34 1.85 -3.27 -11.15
C SER A 34 0.76 -4.16 -10.55
N LEU A 35 0.40 -3.91 -9.30
CA LEU A 35 -0.68 -4.62 -8.62
C LEU A 35 -2.08 -4.06 -8.94
N ASP A 36 -2.15 -2.91 -9.61
CA ASP A 36 -3.38 -2.16 -9.88
C ASP A 36 -3.53 -1.74 -11.34
N SER A 37 -2.79 -2.38 -12.25
CA SER A 37 -2.81 -2.12 -13.70
C SER A 37 -2.38 -0.70 -14.10
N THR A 38 -1.54 -0.05 -13.28
CA THR A 38 -0.94 1.26 -13.57
C THR A 38 0.43 1.17 -14.25
N ALA A 39 0.96 -0.03 -14.46
CA ALA A 39 2.24 -0.25 -15.14
C ALA A 39 2.23 0.32 -16.57
N PRO A 40 3.23 1.12 -16.95
CA PRO A 40 3.27 1.73 -18.27
C PRO A 40 3.73 0.76 -19.37
N ALA A 41 3.16 0.92 -20.56
CA ALA A 41 3.69 0.40 -21.84
C ALA A 41 4.98 1.19 -22.23
N PRO A 42 5.85 0.76 -23.17
CA PRO A 42 5.66 -0.29 -24.19
C PRO A 42 6.30 -1.65 -23.90
N GLY A 43 7.08 -1.80 -22.82
CA GLY A 43 7.73 -3.06 -22.46
C GLY A 43 6.74 -4.18 -22.09
N PRO A 44 7.18 -5.45 -21.98
CA PRO A 44 6.33 -6.56 -21.55
C PRO A 44 5.75 -6.30 -20.14
N VAL A 45 4.47 -5.92 -20.11
CA VAL A 45 3.76 -5.67 -18.85
C VAL A 45 3.30 -6.99 -18.25
N VAL A 46 3.63 -7.21 -16.97
CA VAL A 46 3.08 -8.30 -16.17
C VAL A 46 2.14 -7.74 -15.12
N THR A 47 1.09 -8.49 -14.79
CA THR A 47 0.14 -8.12 -13.73
C THR A 47 0.16 -9.18 -12.62
N PRO A 48 1.19 -9.18 -11.75
CA PRO A 48 1.19 -10.03 -10.57
C PRO A 48 -0.04 -9.72 -9.73
N THR A 49 -0.89 -10.73 -9.53
CA THR A 49 -2.16 -10.56 -8.80
C THR A 49 -2.10 -11.38 -7.52
N PRO A 50 -2.38 -10.80 -6.34
CA PRO A 50 -2.44 -11.56 -5.09
C PRO A 50 -3.37 -12.78 -5.23
N ASP A 51 -2.84 -13.96 -4.95
CA ASP A 51 -3.52 -15.25 -5.11
C ASP A 51 -3.90 -15.86 -3.75
N GLY A 52 -3.08 -15.61 -2.72
CA GLY A 52 -3.25 -16.19 -1.40
C GLY A 52 -2.93 -15.23 -0.24
N PRO A 53 -3.46 -15.51 0.96
CA PRO A 53 -3.15 -14.75 2.17
C PRO A 53 -1.68 -14.87 2.61
N ASP A 54 -0.94 -15.84 2.07
CA ASP A 54 0.50 -16.05 2.25
C ASP A 54 1.36 -15.16 1.34
N GLY A 55 0.71 -14.31 0.53
CA GLY A 55 1.36 -13.36 -0.35
C GLY A 55 1.74 -13.96 -1.70
N SER A 56 1.34 -15.20 -2.00
CA SER A 56 1.51 -15.75 -3.34
C SER A 56 0.85 -14.84 -4.38
N VAL A 57 1.43 -14.81 -5.58
CA VAL A 57 0.88 -14.08 -6.73
C VAL A 57 0.69 -15.03 -7.90
N THR A 58 -0.35 -14.79 -8.70
CA THR A 58 -0.43 -15.33 -10.06
C THR A 58 0.39 -14.45 -11.01
N ASN A 59 0.75 -14.99 -12.18
CA ASN A 59 1.56 -14.30 -13.19
C ASN A 59 2.97 -13.88 -12.69
N ASP A 60 3.58 -14.70 -11.82
CA ASP A 60 4.99 -14.54 -11.43
C ASP A 60 5.90 -14.74 -12.66
N PRO A 61 6.73 -13.74 -13.04
CA PRO A 61 7.66 -13.88 -14.16
C PRO A 61 8.87 -14.80 -13.87
N GLY A 62 9.01 -15.33 -12.65
CA GLY A 62 10.08 -16.27 -12.29
C GLY A 62 11.46 -15.63 -12.17
N VAL A 63 11.53 -14.33 -11.84
CA VAL A 63 12.79 -13.59 -11.67
C VAL A 63 13.34 -13.73 -10.25
N ARG A 64 14.63 -13.41 -10.06
CA ARG A 64 15.27 -13.37 -8.72
C ARG A 64 15.41 -11.96 -8.14
N TRP A 65 15.13 -10.94 -8.93
CA TRP A 65 15.37 -9.55 -8.59
C TRP A 65 14.12 -8.72 -8.82
N VAL A 66 13.73 -7.95 -7.82
CA VAL A 66 12.60 -7.03 -7.89
C VAL A 66 13.06 -5.64 -7.50
N VAL A 67 12.75 -4.65 -8.33
CA VAL A 67 12.77 -3.24 -7.96
C VAL A 67 11.36 -2.89 -7.52
N ALA A 68 11.14 -2.79 -6.22
CA ALA A 68 9.84 -2.47 -5.64
C ALA A 68 9.73 -0.97 -5.35
N GLU A 69 8.63 -0.35 -5.78
CA GLU A 69 8.30 1.04 -5.47
C GLU A 69 7.53 1.16 -4.14
N GLY A 70 7.37 2.41 -3.66
CA GLY A 70 6.53 2.75 -2.53
C GLY A 70 5.14 2.12 -2.61
N GLY A 71 4.71 1.53 -1.49
CA GLY A 71 3.40 0.90 -1.36
C GLY A 71 3.34 -0.58 -1.74
N VAL A 72 4.34 -1.14 -2.43
CA VAL A 72 4.48 -2.59 -2.64
C VAL A 72 5.71 -3.10 -1.90
N ASP A 73 5.57 -4.02 -0.94
CA ASP A 73 6.69 -4.71 -0.30
C ASP A 73 6.67 -6.18 -0.66
N VAL A 74 7.82 -6.72 -1.06
CA VAL A 74 7.98 -8.13 -1.45
C VAL A 74 8.87 -8.87 -0.46
N ALA A 75 8.60 -10.15 -0.26
CA ALA A 75 9.42 -10.99 0.62
C ALA A 75 10.75 -11.32 -0.04
N GLY A 76 11.82 -11.08 0.69
CA GLY A 76 13.19 -11.30 0.23
C GLY A 76 14.17 -10.41 0.99
N ARG A 77 15.41 -10.40 0.52
CA ARG A 77 16.48 -9.60 1.09
C ARG A 77 16.60 -8.27 0.37
N LEU A 78 16.45 -7.17 1.11
CA LEU A 78 16.81 -5.84 0.64
C LEU A 78 18.31 -5.81 0.34
N VAL A 79 18.68 -5.43 -0.88
CA VAL A 79 20.07 -5.30 -1.32
C VAL A 79 20.49 -3.85 -1.40
N GLU A 80 19.60 -2.98 -1.89
CA GLU A 80 19.87 -1.55 -2.04
C GLU A 80 18.57 -0.75 -1.97
N GLN A 81 18.64 0.52 -1.54
CA GLN A 81 17.50 1.43 -1.57
C GLN A 81 17.92 2.82 -2.05
N THR A 82 17.17 3.38 -2.97
CA THR A 82 17.36 4.74 -3.46
C THR A 82 16.00 5.43 -3.54
N GLY A 83 15.78 6.44 -2.71
CA GLY A 83 14.47 7.07 -2.57
C GLY A 83 13.38 6.06 -2.19
N ALA A 84 12.30 6.02 -2.98
CA ALA A 84 11.19 5.08 -2.80
C ALA A 84 11.46 3.69 -3.40
N TRP A 85 12.52 3.53 -4.21
CA TRP A 85 12.84 2.29 -4.89
C TRP A 85 13.74 1.40 -4.04
N ARG A 86 13.38 0.12 -3.99
CA ARG A 86 14.11 -0.90 -3.23
C ARG A 86 14.46 -2.06 -4.15
N LEU A 87 15.74 -2.35 -4.28
CA LEU A 87 16.22 -3.55 -4.95
C LEU A 87 16.20 -4.71 -3.97
N ILE A 88 15.40 -5.72 -4.28
CA ILE A 88 15.18 -6.89 -3.43
C ILE A 88 15.59 -8.14 -4.19
N ARG A 89 16.35 -9.01 -3.53
CA ARG A 89 16.67 -10.35 -4.01
C ARG A 89 15.69 -11.33 -3.39
N LEU A 90 15.01 -12.10 -4.24
CA LEU A 90 14.08 -13.14 -3.83
C LEU A 90 14.85 -14.43 -3.47
N ASP A 91 14.39 -15.11 -2.42
CA ASP A 91 14.93 -16.42 -1.99
C ASP A 91 14.08 -17.60 -2.53
N GLY A 92 13.01 -17.31 -3.28
CA GLY A 92 12.06 -18.25 -3.85
C GLY A 92 11.09 -17.53 -4.80
N PRO A 93 9.89 -18.10 -5.07
CA PRO A 93 8.86 -17.44 -5.87
C PRO A 93 8.48 -16.06 -5.34
N LEU A 94 8.00 -15.18 -6.22
CA LEU A 94 7.53 -13.85 -5.84
C LEU A 94 6.40 -13.98 -4.80
N ARG A 95 6.62 -13.37 -3.63
CA ARG A 95 5.61 -13.24 -2.57
C ARG A 95 5.52 -11.80 -2.11
N LEU A 96 4.31 -11.29 -1.96
CA LEU A 96 4.07 -9.98 -1.36
C LEU A 96 4.21 -10.08 0.15
N ARG A 97 4.99 -9.18 0.75
CA ARG A 97 4.98 -8.96 2.20
C ARG A 97 3.84 -8.02 2.59
N SER A 98 3.67 -6.93 1.83
CA SER A 98 2.53 -6.02 1.97
C SER A 98 2.22 -5.26 0.69
N ALA A 99 0.99 -4.78 0.56
CA ALA A 99 0.57 -3.90 -0.52
C ALA A 99 -0.40 -2.84 0.01
N VAL A 100 -0.31 -1.63 -0.54
CA VAL A 100 -1.20 -0.48 -0.27
C VAL A 100 -2.03 -0.21 -1.51
N THR A 101 -3.25 0.31 -1.44
CA THR A 101 -3.94 0.81 -2.64
C THR A 101 -4.73 2.07 -2.32
N GLY A 102 -4.95 2.92 -3.31
CA GLY A 102 -5.75 4.14 -3.16
C GLY A 102 -5.07 5.26 -2.38
N ILE A 103 -3.73 5.28 -2.36
CA ILE A 103 -2.92 6.37 -1.80
C ILE A 103 -2.10 7.00 -2.92
N TYR A 104 -2.20 8.31 -3.07
CA TYR A 104 -1.37 9.12 -3.95
C TYR A 104 0.07 9.21 -3.42
N PRO A 105 1.08 9.50 -4.28
CA PRO A 105 2.48 9.57 -3.85
C PRO A 105 2.79 10.54 -2.70
N ASP A 106 1.97 11.58 -2.52
CA ASP A 106 2.07 12.56 -1.44
C ASP A 106 1.36 12.14 -0.13
N GLY A 107 0.88 10.90 -0.08
CA GLY A 107 0.27 10.29 1.10
C GLY A 107 -1.22 10.57 1.25
N TRP A 108 -1.82 11.39 0.39
CA TRP A 108 -3.27 11.59 0.38
C TRP A 108 -3.97 10.34 -0.15
N MET A 109 -5.14 10.02 0.41
CA MET A 109 -6.10 9.10 -0.20
C MET A 109 -7.31 9.88 -0.72
N GLY A 110 -8.05 9.30 -1.67
CA GLY A 110 -9.39 9.75 -2.04
C GLY A 110 -10.43 9.30 -1.02
N ALA A 111 -11.58 8.81 -1.51
CA ALA A 111 -12.66 8.29 -0.64
C ALA A 111 -12.32 6.95 0.03
N ALA A 112 -11.43 6.16 -0.56
CA ALA A 112 -11.06 4.84 -0.05
C ALA A 112 -9.58 4.52 -0.28
N SER A 113 -8.98 3.82 0.68
CA SER A 113 -7.66 3.20 0.56
C SER A 113 -7.62 1.89 1.34
N ALA A 114 -6.64 1.04 1.05
CA ALA A 114 -6.46 -0.20 1.75
C ALA A 114 -4.98 -0.56 1.93
N TYR A 115 -4.72 -1.39 2.94
CA TYR A 115 -3.43 -2.01 3.18
C TYR A 115 -3.62 -3.49 3.49
N SER A 116 -2.81 -4.33 2.86
CA SER A 116 -2.74 -5.77 3.12
C SER A 116 -1.33 -6.11 3.60
N ARG A 117 -1.23 -6.81 4.74
CA ARG A 117 -0.01 -7.49 5.19
C ARG A 117 -0.24 -8.99 5.07
N PHE A 118 0.56 -9.64 4.25
CA PHE A 118 0.44 -11.06 3.97
C PHE A 118 1.30 -11.90 4.92
N ARG A 119 1.06 -13.20 4.96
CA ARG A 119 1.86 -14.17 5.71
C ARG A 119 3.02 -14.71 4.87
N ALA A 120 3.88 -13.80 4.43
CA ALA A 120 5.10 -14.17 3.70
C ALA A 120 6.29 -14.53 4.63
N GLU A 121 6.16 -14.24 5.92
CA GLU A 121 7.18 -14.47 6.96
C GLU A 121 6.54 -15.06 8.21
N PRO A 122 7.32 -15.67 9.14
CA PRO A 122 6.80 -16.22 10.39
C PRO A 122 5.91 -15.22 11.13
N ALA A 123 4.66 -15.63 11.40
CA ALA A 123 3.67 -14.78 12.01
C ALA A 123 4.05 -14.49 13.47
N ARG A 124 4.18 -13.21 13.81
CA ARG A 124 4.22 -12.74 15.19
C ARG A 124 2.93 -11.98 15.48
N GLY A 125 2.45 -12.00 16.72
CA GLY A 125 1.42 -11.05 17.15
C GLY A 125 1.96 -9.62 17.09
N GLY A 126 1.08 -8.62 17.11
CA GLY A 126 1.49 -7.22 17.08
C GLY A 126 0.31 -6.28 17.05
N PHE A 127 0.49 -5.12 16.44
CA PHE A 127 -0.60 -4.18 16.16
C PHE A 127 -0.45 -3.53 14.80
N MET A 128 -1.58 -3.11 14.24
CA MET A 128 -1.63 -2.16 13.13
C MET A 128 -1.55 -0.74 13.68
N ARG A 129 -0.56 0.02 13.23
CA ARG A 129 -0.49 1.46 13.37
C ARG A 129 -1.12 2.09 12.12
N VAL A 130 -2.18 2.85 12.32
CA VAL A 130 -2.87 3.59 11.26
C VAL A 130 -2.85 5.05 11.63
N THR A 131 -2.16 5.87 10.84
CA THR A 131 -2.13 7.32 11.07
C THR A 131 -2.97 7.98 9.99
N VAL A 132 -3.96 8.78 10.38
CA VAL A 132 -4.85 9.52 9.47
C VAL A 132 -4.90 10.97 9.88
N GLY A 133 -4.95 11.90 8.91
CA GLY A 133 -5.05 13.32 9.22
C GLY A 133 -5.03 14.20 8.00
N ARG A 134 -5.22 15.51 8.20
CA ARG A 134 -5.11 16.53 7.14
C ARG A 134 -4.01 17.52 7.46
N THR A 135 -2.86 17.03 7.89
CA THR A 135 -1.74 17.84 8.39
C THR A 135 -1.24 18.85 7.35
N ALA A 136 -1.24 18.46 6.07
CA ALA A 136 -0.83 19.31 4.95
C ALA A 136 -1.92 20.27 4.46
N TRP A 137 -3.18 20.10 4.87
CA TRP A 137 -4.27 21.00 4.48
C TRP A 137 -4.39 22.15 5.48
N GLY A 138 -4.17 23.38 5.01
CA GLY A 138 -4.33 24.60 5.80
C GLY A 138 -5.52 25.48 5.40
N GLY A 139 -6.31 25.07 4.41
CA GLY A 139 -7.51 25.78 4.01
C GLY A 139 -8.70 25.51 4.94
N PRO A 140 -9.91 25.94 4.52
CA PRO A 140 -11.13 25.81 5.32
C PRO A 140 -11.39 24.38 5.82
N ASP A 141 -11.97 24.28 7.00
CA ASP A 141 -12.32 22.97 7.56
C ASP A 141 -13.51 22.36 6.82
N VAL A 142 -13.36 21.11 6.42
CA VAL A 142 -14.43 20.30 5.82
C VAL A 142 -14.56 19.07 6.68
N GLU A 143 -15.56 19.03 7.55
CA GLU A 143 -15.71 17.88 8.44
C GLU A 143 -15.87 16.58 7.62
N SER A 144 -15.11 15.52 7.96
CA SER A 144 -15.20 14.25 7.22
C SER A 144 -15.06 13.04 8.12
N ARG A 145 -15.95 12.06 7.92
CA ARG A 145 -16.00 10.85 8.75
C ARG A 145 -15.03 9.82 8.20
N VAL A 146 -14.01 9.51 9.00
CA VAL A 146 -13.04 8.44 8.75
C VAL A 146 -13.55 7.15 9.39
N THR A 147 -13.61 6.07 8.62
CA THR A 147 -13.85 4.71 9.13
C THR A 147 -12.70 3.81 8.75
N ILE A 148 -12.05 3.20 9.74
CA ILE A 148 -10.96 2.23 9.56
C ILE A 148 -11.50 0.86 9.97
N ARG A 149 -11.49 -0.11 9.06
CA ARG A 149 -11.85 -1.50 9.32
C ARG A 149 -10.60 -2.35 9.28
N VAL A 150 -10.44 -3.25 10.24
CA VAL A 150 -9.31 -4.18 10.31
C VAL A 150 -9.83 -5.60 10.41
N GLY A 151 -9.23 -6.54 9.68
CA GLY A 151 -9.59 -7.95 9.75
C GLY A 151 -8.60 -8.88 9.06
N SER A 152 -8.92 -10.17 8.98
CA SER A 152 -8.13 -11.12 8.20
C SER A 152 -8.21 -10.82 6.70
N ILE A 153 -7.22 -11.26 5.92
CA ILE A 153 -7.33 -11.23 4.46
C ILE A 153 -8.23 -12.38 4.00
N ARG A 154 -9.15 -12.08 3.08
CA ARG A 154 -9.83 -13.04 2.22
C ARG A 154 -9.55 -12.65 0.77
N ILE A 155 -9.02 -13.57 -0.02
CA ILE A 155 -8.89 -13.41 -1.47
C ILE A 155 -9.87 -14.39 -2.10
N VAL A 156 -10.71 -13.88 -2.99
CA VAL A 156 -11.58 -14.68 -3.85
C VAL A 156 -10.99 -14.54 -5.23
N SER A 157 -10.71 -15.65 -5.91
CA SER A 157 -9.93 -15.74 -7.14
C SER A 157 -10.08 -14.52 -8.07
N PHE A 158 -8.93 -13.93 -8.45
CA PHE A 158 -8.80 -12.76 -9.32
C PHE A 158 -9.40 -11.43 -8.81
N ARG A 159 -9.80 -11.35 -7.53
CA ARG A 159 -10.26 -10.09 -6.93
C ARG A 159 -9.20 -9.50 -6.00
N GLN A 160 -9.26 -8.18 -5.86
CA GLN A 160 -8.52 -7.46 -4.83
C GLN A 160 -8.79 -8.09 -3.45
N PRO A 161 -7.78 -8.16 -2.56
CA PRO A 161 -7.98 -8.66 -1.20
C PRO A 161 -9.14 -7.94 -0.51
N GLN A 162 -9.91 -8.66 0.31
CA GLN A 162 -11.03 -8.12 1.08
C GLN A 162 -10.89 -8.47 2.56
N ILE A 163 -11.56 -7.71 3.42
CA ILE A 163 -11.67 -8.08 4.84
C ILE A 163 -12.52 -9.35 4.96
N GLY A 164 -11.92 -10.40 5.54
CA GLY A 164 -12.61 -11.60 5.98
C GLY A 164 -13.19 -11.43 7.38
N ARG A 165 -12.65 -12.16 8.36
CA ARG A 165 -13.07 -12.03 9.76
C ARG A 165 -12.61 -10.66 10.28
N ARG A 166 -13.57 -9.82 10.63
CA ARG A 166 -13.31 -8.50 11.20
C ARG A 166 -12.73 -8.61 12.62
N VAL A 167 -11.74 -7.78 12.89
CA VAL A 167 -11.04 -7.64 14.18
C VAL A 167 -11.47 -6.36 14.88
N ALA A 168 -11.56 -5.24 14.15
CA ALA A 168 -11.94 -3.96 14.73
C ALA A 168 -12.55 -3.01 13.69
N VAL A 169 -13.31 -2.03 14.17
CA VAL A 169 -13.77 -0.84 13.43
C VAL A 169 -13.49 0.40 14.26
N CYS A 170 -12.65 1.29 13.73
CA CYS A 170 -12.38 2.60 14.33
C CYS A 170 -13.09 3.70 13.56
N ARG A 171 -13.63 4.69 14.27
CA ARG A 171 -14.24 5.88 13.68
C ARG A 171 -13.64 7.14 14.27
N TRP A 172 -13.50 8.16 13.43
CA TRP A 172 -13.04 9.48 13.83
C TRP A 172 -13.44 10.52 12.79
N THR A 173 -13.54 11.76 13.24
CA THR A 173 -13.85 12.90 12.38
C THR A 173 -12.56 13.65 12.07
N ALA A 174 -12.23 13.73 10.79
CA ALA A 174 -11.08 14.47 10.31
C ALA A 174 -11.40 15.96 10.21
N HIS A 175 -10.44 16.76 10.65
CA HIS A 175 -10.45 18.22 10.58
C HIS A 175 -9.12 18.71 9.98
N SER A 176 -9.15 19.92 9.42
CA SER A 176 -7.97 20.62 8.88
C SER A 176 -6.82 20.68 9.90
N ARG A 177 -5.58 20.48 9.44
CA ARG A 177 -4.34 20.44 10.26
C ARG A 177 -4.28 19.43 11.41
N ILE A 178 -5.30 18.58 11.60
CA ILE A 178 -5.34 17.60 12.69
C ILE A 178 -4.99 16.21 12.19
N GLN A 179 -4.30 15.45 13.04
CA GLN A 179 -3.91 14.06 12.79
C GLN A 179 -4.24 13.18 14.01
N LYS A 180 -4.53 11.91 13.76
CA LYS A 180 -4.75 10.89 14.78
C LYS A 180 -4.03 9.58 14.43
N GLU A 181 -3.41 8.99 15.44
CA GLU A 181 -2.84 7.63 15.36
C GLU A 181 -3.80 6.63 16.01
N PHE A 182 -4.04 5.50 15.35
CA PHE A 182 -4.74 4.33 15.87
C PHE A 182 -3.76 3.16 16.00
N ARG A 183 -3.79 2.52 17.16
CA ARG A 183 -3.10 1.26 17.44
C ARG A 183 -4.15 0.18 17.63
N ILE A 184 -4.16 -0.78 16.72
CA ILE A 184 -5.20 -1.81 16.64
C ILE A 184 -4.52 -3.17 16.82
N PRO A 185 -4.69 -3.85 17.97
CA PRO A 185 -4.08 -5.14 18.22
C PRO A 185 -4.51 -6.19 17.20
N VAL A 186 -3.56 -7.00 16.74
CA VAL A 186 -3.83 -8.10 15.80
C VAL A 186 -3.03 -9.33 16.20
N SER A 187 -3.60 -10.52 15.98
CA SER A 187 -2.93 -11.79 16.27
C SER A 187 -1.71 -12.07 15.37
N GLY A 188 -1.53 -11.28 14.32
CA GLY A 188 -0.47 -11.41 13.32
C GLY A 188 -1.02 -11.54 11.90
N PRO A 189 -0.14 -11.54 10.87
CA PRO A 189 -0.56 -11.69 9.48
C PRO A 189 -1.23 -13.05 9.18
N PRO A 190 -2.16 -13.11 8.21
CA PRO A 190 -2.53 -12.03 7.30
C PRO A 190 -3.51 -11.02 7.93
N VAL A 191 -3.29 -9.73 7.67
CA VAL A 191 -4.19 -8.66 8.12
C VAL A 191 -4.46 -7.69 6.98
N ARG A 192 -5.70 -7.24 6.88
CA ARG A 192 -6.14 -6.17 5.98
C ARG A 192 -6.69 -5.01 6.78
N VAL A 193 -6.37 -3.81 6.33
CA VAL A 193 -6.93 -2.55 6.79
C VAL A 193 -7.62 -1.89 5.59
N GLU A 194 -8.86 -1.45 5.77
CA GLU A 194 -9.61 -0.65 4.79
C GLU A 194 -9.99 0.67 5.45
N THR A 195 -9.65 1.79 4.82
CA THR A 195 -10.01 3.12 5.31
C THR A 195 -10.91 3.81 4.31
N THR A 196 -12.02 4.38 4.78
CA THR A 196 -12.96 5.16 3.98
C THR A 196 -13.17 6.52 4.60
N VAL A 197 -13.34 7.54 3.76
CA VAL A 197 -13.59 8.93 4.17
C VAL A 197 -14.78 9.49 3.39
N ASP A 198 -15.70 10.12 4.11
CA ASP A 198 -16.88 10.77 3.53
C ASP A 198 -17.31 12.00 4.37
N PRO A 199 -17.52 13.18 3.76
CA PRO A 199 -17.24 13.51 2.36
C PRO A 199 -15.73 13.61 2.05
N THR A 200 -15.35 13.62 0.76
CA THR A 200 -14.06 14.15 0.31
C THR A 200 -14.18 15.64 -0.01
N PHE A 201 -13.06 16.33 -0.25
CA PHE A 201 -13.03 17.71 -0.72
C PHE A 201 -12.00 17.88 -1.83
N SER A 202 -12.12 18.94 -2.64
CA SER A 202 -11.04 19.33 -3.55
C SER A 202 -10.49 20.70 -3.15
N PRO A 203 -9.17 20.87 -3.03
CA PRO A 203 -8.56 22.18 -2.79
C PRO A 203 -9.02 23.26 -3.77
N THR A 204 -9.31 22.91 -5.03
CA THR A 204 -9.84 23.86 -6.03
C THR A 204 -11.18 24.49 -5.69
N GLN A 205 -12.01 23.84 -4.86
CA GLN A 205 -13.24 24.43 -4.31
C GLN A 205 -12.95 25.63 -3.41
N PHE A 206 -11.69 25.79 -2.98
CA PHE A 206 -11.20 26.85 -2.11
C PHE A 206 -10.14 27.73 -2.77
N GLY A 207 -10.03 27.71 -4.10
CA GLY A 207 -9.12 28.58 -4.86
C GLY A 207 -7.69 28.07 -5.03
N GLU A 208 -7.39 26.83 -4.63
CA GLU A 208 -6.10 26.18 -4.85
C GLU A 208 -6.05 25.45 -6.21
N GLY A 209 -4.87 24.99 -6.65
CA GLY A 209 -4.70 24.35 -7.97
C GLY A 209 -5.00 22.85 -8.05
N ASP A 210 -5.15 22.15 -6.93
CA ASP A 210 -5.31 20.69 -6.90
C ASP A 210 -6.77 20.25 -7.12
N LEU A 211 -7.01 19.60 -8.26
CA LEU A 211 -8.32 19.13 -8.73
C LEU A 211 -8.74 17.79 -8.13
N ARG A 212 -7.86 17.09 -7.40
CA ARG A 212 -8.18 15.77 -6.82
C ARG A 212 -9.26 15.89 -5.76
N GLN A 213 -10.04 14.83 -5.60
CA GLN A 213 -10.91 14.63 -4.44
C GLN A 213 -10.11 13.95 -3.33
N LEU A 214 -9.80 14.70 -2.29
CA LEU A 214 -8.96 14.31 -1.16
C LEU A 214 -9.81 13.96 0.06
N GLY A 215 -9.50 12.83 0.70
CA GLY A 215 -10.07 12.40 1.97
C GLY A 215 -9.19 12.83 3.14
N VAL A 216 -8.13 12.07 3.40
CA VAL A 216 -7.11 12.33 4.43
C VAL A 216 -5.75 11.89 3.92
N GLN A 217 -4.67 12.38 4.53
CA GLN A 217 -3.37 11.72 4.46
C GLN A 217 -3.41 10.48 5.35
N VAL A 218 -2.92 9.34 4.85
CA VAL A 218 -2.95 8.07 5.58
C VAL A 218 -1.64 7.31 5.47
N ASN A 219 -1.22 6.71 6.58
CA ASN A 219 -0.08 5.80 6.63
C ASN A 219 -0.45 4.52 7.40
N TYR A 220 0.02 3.38 6.90
CA TYR A 220 -0.21 2.06 7.48
C TYR A 220 1.11 1.39 7.82
N GLU A 221 1.15 0.79 9.01
CA GLU A 221 2.31 0.02 9.42
C GLU A 221 1.91 -1.13 10.32
N TYR A 222 2.46 -2.30 10.04
CA TYR A 222 2.35 -3.45 10.92
C TYR A 222 3.58 -3.51 11.84
N VAL A 223 3.35 -3.45 13.16
CA VAL A 223 4.42 -3.46 14.16
C VAL A 223 4.43 -4.81 14.88
N PRO A 224 5.39 -5.72 14.57
CA PRO A 224 5.47 -7.04 15.18
C PRO A 224 5.95 -7.00 16.63
N GLY A 225 5.53 -7.98 17.43
CA GLY A 225 6.08 -8.31 18.75
C GLY A 225 5.74 -7.34 19.89
N ARG A 226 5.26 -6.13 19.60
CA ARG A 226 4.81 -5.17 20.61
C ARG A 226 3.32 -5.36 20.87
N ARG A 227 2.94 -5.48 22.15
CA ARG A 227 1.53 -5.35 22.54
C ARG A 227 1.15 -3.88 22.54
N ALA A 228 -0.06 -3.58 22.09
CA ALA A 228 -0.66 -2.25 22.20
C ALA A 228 -2.06 -2.40 22.82
N THR A 229 -2.50 -1.33 23.49
CA THR A 229 -3.90 -1.19 23.87
C THR A 229 -4.66 -0.64 22.68
N LEU A 230 -5.88 -1.14 22.44
CA LEU A 230 -6.76 -0.63 21.40
C LEU A 230 -7.04 0.86 21.65
N THR A 231 -6.81 1.69 20.64
CA THR A 231 -7.07 3.13 20.73
C THR A 231 -8.56 3.43 20.91
N ALA A 232 -8.88 4.47 21.69
CA ALA A 232 -10.24 4.95 21.87
C ALA A 232 -10.93 5.36 20.54
N GLY A 233 -12.19 4.97 20.39
CA GLY A 233 -12.97 5.13 19.15
C GLY A 233 -12.96 3.90 18.25
N CYS A 234 -12.41 2.78 18.72
CA CYS A 234 -12.45 1.47 18.07
C CYS A 234 -13.35 0.50 18.83
N VAL A 235 -14.10 -0.32 18.10
CA VAL A 235 -14.94 -1.44 18.60
C VAL A 235 -14.66 -2.73 17.85
#